data_AF-A0A937BQR6-F1
#
_entry.id   AF-A0A937BQR6-F1
#
_cell.length_a   1.000
_cell.length_b   1.000
_cell.length_c   1.000
_cell.angle_alpha   90.00
_cell.angle_beta   90.00
_cell.angle_gamma   90.00
#
_symmetry.space_group_name_H-M   'P 1'
#
loop_
_entity.id
_entity.type
_entity.pdbx_description
1 polymer ?
#
loop_
_entity_poly.entity_id
_entity_poly.type
_entity_poly.pdbx_seq_one_letter_code
_entity_poly.pdbx_strand_id
1 'polypeptide(L)' 'MMTLSSFIRISAQNPYIRHYTMSEGLPSNTVYQIYQDSHKFLWFTTDAGVSRYDGTNFKILARGMALVVMI' A
#
# COMPACT_ATOMS: atom_id res chain seq x y z
N MET A 1 -30.60 -34.46 30.08
CA MET A 1 -29.29 -34.46 29.37
C MET A 1 -29.16 -33.11 28.69
N MET A 2 -28.48 -32.14 29.33
CA MET A 2 -28.32 -30.77 28.80
C MET A 2 -26.94 -30.67 28.16
N THR A 3 -26.87 -30.37 26.87
CA THR A 3 -25.61 -30.15 26.17
C THR A 3 -25.16 -28.70 26.38
N LEU A 4 -24.00 -28.52 27.02
CA LEU A 4 -23.36 -27.23 27.15
C LEU A 4 -22.62 -26.91 25.83
N SER A 5 -23.25 -26.18 24.92
CA SER A 5 -22.57 -25.74 23.70
C SER A 5 -21.60 -24.60 24.04
N SER A 6 -20.31 -24.89 24.02
CA SER A 6 -19.25 -23.91 24.20
C SER A 6 -19.16 -22.99 22.97
N PHE A 7 -19.24 -21.68 23.18
CA PHE A 7 -18.98 -20.69 22.13
C PHE A 7 -17.47 -20.53 21.93
N ILE A 8 -16.95 -20.96 20.78
CA ILE A 8 -15.55 -20.69 20.40
C ILE A 8 -15.41 -19.18 20.15
N ARG A 9 -14.50 -18.53 20.88
CA ARG A 9 -14.10 -17.15 20.58
C ARG A 9 -13.04 -17.20 19.48
N ILE A 10 -13.38 -16.70 18.29
CA ILE A 10 -12.39 -16.48 17.23
C ILE A 10 -11.87 -15.05 17.42
N SER A 11 -10.58 -14.92 17.72
CA SER A 11 -9.87 -13.63 17.71
C SER A 11 -9.17 -13.45 16.37
N ALA A 12 -9.25 -12.25 15.80
CA ALA A 12 -8.46 -11.89 14.62
C ALA A 12 -7.05 -11.43 15.02
N GLN A 13 -6.12 -11.47 14.06
CA GLN A 13 -4.78 -10.90 14.23
C GLN A 13 -4.88 -9.37 14.29
N ASN A 14 -4.01 -8.72 15.08
CA ASN A 14 -3.87 -7.28 15.01
C ASN A 14 -2.97 -6.94 13.81
N PRO A 15 -3.46 -6.27 12.75
CA PRO A 15 -2.64 -5.97 11.59
C PRO A 15 -1.59 -4.91 11.93
N TYR A 16 -0.34 -5.16 11.54
CA TYR A 16 0.69 -4.13 11.55
C TYR A 16 0.54 -3.28 10.30
N ILE A 17 0.13 -2.02 10.48
CA ILE A 17 0.01 -1.04 9.39
C ILE A 17 1.27 -0.18 9.40
N ARG A 18 1.93 -0.12 8.26
CA ARG A 18 3.05 0.79 8.04
C ARG A 18 2.56 2.02 7.31
N HIS A 19 2.99 3.19 7.78
CA HIS A 19 2.70 4.48 7.16
C HIS A 19 3.91 4.90 6.33
N TYR A 20 3.65 5.54 5.19
CA TYR A 20 4.66 6.20 4.37
C TYR A 20 4.14 7.58 3.99
N THR A 21 4.99 8.56 4.18
CA THR A 21 4.75 9.97 3.88
C THR A 21 5.90 10.52 3.05
N MET A 22 5.82 11.80 2.72
CA MET A 22 6.91 12.49 2.03
C MET A 22 8.25 12.42 2.76
N SER A 23 8.27 12.42 4.10
CA SER A 23 9.52 12.30 4.85
C SER A 23 10.17 10.92 4.73
N GLU A 24 9.40 9.91 4.31
CA GLU A 24 9.85 8.52 4.12
C GLU A 24 10.11 8.19 2.63
N GLY A 25 10.05 9.21 1.75
CA GLY A 25 10.43 9.11 0.34
C GLY A 25 9.26 9.01 -0.65
N LEU A 26 8.01 8.98 -0.18
CA LEU A 26 6.85 9.06 -1.07
C LEU A 26 6.83 10.44 -1.76
N PRO A 27 6.60 10.56 -3.07
CA PRO A 27 6.69 11.87 -3.75
C PRO A 27 5.68 12.91 -3.26
N SER A 28 4.51 12.47 -2.79
CA SER A 28 3.48 13.30 -2.17
C SER A 28 2.56 12.45 -1.31
N ASN A 29 1.99 13.06 -0.27
CA ASN A 29 1.01 12.42 0.60
C ASN A 29 -0.35 12.18 -0.09
N THR A 30 -0.60 12.83 -1.24
CA THR A 30 -1.80 12.64 -2.04
C THR A 30 -1.58 11.51 -3.05
N VAL A 31 -2.05 10.30 -2.72
CA VAL A 31 -1.97 9.12 -3.59
C VAL A 31 -3.28 8.92 -4.33
N TYR A 32 -3.23 8.77 -5.65
CA TYR A 32 -4.40 8.49 -6.48
C TYR A 32 -4.61 6.99 -6.73
N GLN A 33 -3.53 6.25 -7.00
CA GLN A 33 -3.59 4.82 -7.30
C GLN A 33 -2.33 4.10 -6.81
N ILE A 34 -2.54 2.86 -6.35
CA ILE A 34 -1.48 1.91 -6.00
C ILE A 34 -1.66 0.66 -6.87
N TYR A 35 -0.57 0.16 -7.45
CA TYR A 35 -0.56 -1.06 -8.27
C TYR A 35 0.65 -1.93 -7.94
N GLN A 36 0.50 -3.26 -7.97
CA GLN A 36 1.62 -4.19 -7.83
C GLN A 36 1.89 -4.88 -9.16
N ASP A 37 3.15 -4.83 -9.63
CA ASP A 37 3.54 -5.52 -10.85
C ASP A 37 3.93 -6.99 -10.62
N SER A 38 4.21 -7.72 -11.71
CA SER A 38 4.63 -9.12 -11.68
C SER A 38 5.96 -9.35 -10.96
N HIS A 39 6.82 -8.32 -10.90
CA HIS A 39 8.10 -8.32 -10.19
C HIS A 39 7.96 -7.95 -8.72
N LYS A 40 6.72 -7.80 -8.22
CA LYS A 40 6.37 -7.46 -6.83
C LYS A 40 6.75 -6.05 -6.41
N PHE A 41 7.07 -5.16 -7.35
CA PHE A 41 7.19 -3.74 -7.03
C PHE A 41 5.82 -3.11 -6.83
N LEU A 42 5.74 -2.17 -5.89
CA LEU A 42 4.56 -1.34 -5.72
C LEU A 42 4.76 -0.01 -6.45
N TRP A 43 3.74 0.41 -7.18
CA TRP A 43 3.73 1.63 -7.96
C TRP A 43 2.71 2.59 -7.37
N PHE A 44 3.11 3.83 -7.16
CA PHE A 44 2.30 4.89 -6.56
C PHE A 44 2.20 6.04 -7.55
N THR A 45 0.96 6.40 -7.88
CA THR A 45 0.67 7.65 -8.59
C THR A 45 0.24 8.69 -7.59
N THR A 46 0.87 9.87 -7.66
CA THR A 46 0.57 11.01 -6.80
C THR A 46 0.40 12.26 -7.66
N ASP A 47 -0.03 13.36 -7.04
CA ASP A 47 -0.05 14.69 -7.67
C ASP A 47 1.37 15.21 -8.02
N ALA A 48 2.41 14.65 -7.40
CA ALA A 48 3.81 15.00 -7.67
C ALA A 48 4.50 14.09 -8.71
N GLY A 49 3.90 12.96 -9.11
CA GLY A 49 4.53 12.05 -10.07
C GLY A 49 4.20 10.57 -9.89
N VAL A 50 5.04 9.73 -10.51
CA VAL A 50 5.01 8.26 -10.33
C VAL A 50 6.27 7.83 -9.61
N SER A 51 6.10 6.98 -8.60
CA SER A 51 7.20 6.31 -7.91
C SER A 51 6.99 4.82 -7.78
N ARG A 52 8.11 4.09 -7.73
CA ARG A 52 8.16 2.65 -7.50
C ARG A 52 8.80 2.36 -6.15
N TYR A 53 8.20 1.47 -5.38
CA TYR A 53 8.68 0.99 -4.09
C TYR A 53 9.14 -0.47 -4.18
N ASP A 54 10.33 -0.74 -3.65
CA ASP A 54 10.99 -2.05 -3.68
C ASP A 54 10.87 -2.87 -2.38
N GLY A 55 10.07 -2.39 -1.42
CA GLY A 55 10.00 -2.98 -0.08
C GLY A 55 10.88 -2.26 0.94
N THR A 56 11.79 -1.38 0.48
CA THR A 56 12.63 -0.55 1.35
C THR A 56 12.58 0.92 0.94
N ASN A 57 12.77 1.24 -0.34
CA ASN A 57 12.96 2.59 -0.84
C ASN A 57 11.99 2.94 -1.97
N PHE A 58 11.67 4.24 -2.07
CA PHE A 58 10.96 4.82 -3.20
C PHE A 58 11.96 5.33 -4.26
N LYS A 59 11.70 4.99 -5.52
CA LYS A 59 12.38 5.57 -6.68
C LYS A 59 11.38 6.37 -7.50
N ILE A 60 11.62 7.66 -7.66
CA ILE A 60 10.83 8.55 -8.52
C ILE A 60 11.20 8.27 -9.97
N LEU A 61 10.19 8.04 -10.81
CA LEU A 61 10.38 7.66 -12.21
C LEU A 61 9.88 8.72 -13.19
N ALA A 62 8.82 9.45 -12.82
CA ALA A 62 8.29 10.56 -13.60
C ALA A 62 7.82 11.68 -12.68
N ARG A 63 7.94 12.94 -13.14
CA ARG A 63 7.42 14.13 -12.46
C ARG A 63 6.18 14.63 -13.19
N GLY A 64 5.17 15.07 -12.45
CA GLY A 64 3.89 15.55 -13.00
C GLY A 64 2.76 14.52 -12.93
N MET A 65 1.52 15.01 -13.08
CA MET A 65 0.32 14.21 -12.85
C MET A 65 0.26 12.98 -13.78
N ALA A 66 0.22 11.80 -13.19
CA ALA A 66 0.14 10.54 -13.93
C ALA A 66 -1.31 10.29 -14.37
N LEU A 67 -1.70 10.89 -15.50
CA LEU A 67 -2.91 10.52 -16.22
C LEU A 67 -2.68 9.13 -16.84
N VAL A 68 -3.10 8.09 -16.11
CA VAL A 68 -3.42 6.77 -16.67
C VAL A 68 -2.30 6.13 -17.50
N VAL A 69 -1.29 5.54 -16.85
CA VAL A 69 -0.50 4.47 -17.48
C VAL A 69 -0.10 3.43 -16.43
N MET A 70 -1.05 2.57 -16.05
CA MET A 70 -0.77 1.29 -15.39
C MET A 70 -1.75 0.25 -15.94
N ILE A 71 -1.51 -0.15 -17.19
CA ILE A 71 -2.00 -1.41 -17.77
C ILE A 71 -0.79 -2.27 -18.12
#